data_AF-A0A2K2VPY0-F1
#
_entry.id   AF-A0A2K2VPY0-F1
#
_cell.length_a   1.000
_cell.length_b   1.000
_cell.length_c   1.000
_cell.angle_alpha   90.00
_cell.angle_beta   90.00
_cell.angle_gamma   90.00
#
_symmetry.space_group_name_H-M   'P 1'
#
loop_
_entity.id
_entity.type
_entity.pdbx_description
1 polymer ?
#
loop_
_entity_poly.entity_id
_entity_poly.type
_entity_poly.pdbx_seq_one_letter_code
_entity_poly.pdbx_strand_id
1 'polypeptide(L)'
;MKITFYGTRGSIPVPEPDFVQFGGNTPCVLITFSTGRIAILDAGTGIRRLGDDLLAASHEQYDNMIIGLSHTHWDHIQGFPFFKLANDPRRHITLAISGKGRITKDLESIFATQMQDDYFPVSLDNIGAKLTFWQPDITEYNHPRGINIVASKHNHPGGAYGYRITEGNKTLVYCTDVEHMDGIDPNVVALSR
;
A
#
# COMPACT_ATOMS: atom_id res chain seq x y z
N MET A 1 5.90 -16.11 4.40
CA MET A 1 4.87 -15.14 4.00
C MET A 1 3.51 -15.48 4.61
N LYS A 2 2.96 -14.56 5.42
CA LYS A 2 1.59 -14.54 5.97
C LYS A 2 0.92 -13.25 5.50
N ILE A 3 -0.33 -13.32 5.06
CA ILE A 3 -1.09 -12.17 4.54
C ILE A 3 -2.24 -11.87 5.51
N THR A 4 -2.42 -10.61 5.87
CA THR A 4 -3.53 -10.16 6.71
C THR A 4 -4.23 -8.99 6.02
N PHE A 5 -5.53 -9.13 5.79
CA PHE A 5 -6.35 -8.09 5.16
C PHE A 5 -6.93 -7.20 6.26
N TYR A 6 -6.51 -5.94 6.29
CA TYR A 6 -7.05 -4.92 7.21
C TYR A 6 -8.20 -4.12 6.59
N GLY A 7 -8.30 -4.12 5.25
CA GLY A 7 -9.43 -3.61 4.51
C GLY A 7 -9.50 -4.21 3.11
N THR A 8 -10.72 -4.40 2.64
CA THR A 8 -11.07 -5.12 1.40
C THR A 8 -12.24 -4.45 0.66
N ARG A 9 -12.75 -3.32 1.15
CA ARG A 9 -13.90 -2.63 0.56
C ARG A 9 -13.45 -1.55 -0.41
N GLY A 10 -13.95 -1.56 -1.64
CA GLY A 10 -13.64 -0.50 -2.61
C GLY A 10 -14.37 0.82 -2.34
N SER A 11 -13.81 1.90 -2.88
CA SER A 11 -14.37 3.26 -3.01
C SER A 11 -14.61 4.04 -1.72
N ILE A 12 -15.36 3.51 -0.76
CA ILE A 12 -15.68 4.21 0.49
C ILE A 12 -15.74 3.23 1.68
N PRO A 13 -15.34 3.67 2.89
CA PRO A 13 -15.51 2.87 4.08
C PRO A 13 -16.99 2.84 4.49
N VAL A 14 -17.50 1.68 4.88
CA VAL A 14 -18.92 1.51 5.25
C VAL A 14 -19.04 0.68 6.52
N PRO A 15 -19.39 1.30 7.67
CA PRO A 15 -19.54 0.62 8.95
C PRO A 15 -21.01 0.23 9.21
N GLU A 16 -21.64 -0.47 8.27
CA GLU A 16 -23.04 -0.91 8.45
C GLU A 16 -23.13 -2.34 9.01
N PRO A 17 -24.17 -2.65 9.83
CA PRO A 17 -24.36 -3.98 10.41
C PRO A 17 -24.34 -5.11 9.38
N ASP A 18 -24.95 -4.88 8.21
CA ASP A 18 -25.07 -5.89 7.15
C ASP A 18 -23.71 -6.25 6.52
N PHE A 19 -22.68 -5.41 6.68
CA PHE A 19 -21.35 -5.62 6.11
C PHE A 19 -20.26 -5.90 7.16
N VAL A 20 -20.63 -6.02 8.45
CA VAL A 20 -19.67 -6.16 9.55
C VAL A 20 -18.86 -7.46 9.49
N GLN A 21 -19.40 -8.52 8.88
CA GLN A 21 -18.73 -9.82 8.76
C GLN A 21 -17.36 -9.71 8.06
N PHE A 22 -17.28 -8.90 7.00
CA PHE A 22 -16.04 -8.69 6.24
C PHE A 22 -15.33 -7.38 6.62
N GLY A 23 -16.04 -6.48 7.30
CA GLY A 23 -15.53 -5.19 7.75
C GLY A 23 -15.79 -4.06 6.75
N GLY A 24 -15.62 -2.83 7.24
CA GLY A 24 -15.92 -1.61 6.49
C GLY A 24 -14.71 -0.85 5.96
N ASN A 25 -13.49 -1.39 6.08
CA ASN A 25 -12.26 -0.68 5.76
C ASN A 25 -11.88 -0.81 4.27
N THR A 26 -11.31 0.26 3.72
CA THR A 26 -10.79 0.32 2.35
C THR A 26 -9.39 -0.30 2.23
N PRO A 27 -8.88 -0.58 1.01
CA PRO A 27 -7.78 -1.51 0.78
C PRO A 27 -6.55 -1.24 1.65
N CYS A 28 -6.16 -2.25 2.41
CA CYS A 28 -4.92 -2.26 3.18
C CYS A 28 -4.57 -3.71 3.52
N VAL A 29 -3.43 -4.18 3.03
CA VAL A 29 -2.98 -5.56 3.23
C VAL A 29 -1.60 -5.56 3.87
N LEU A 30 -1.48 -6.25 5.00
CA LEU A 30 -0.20 -6.51 5.65
C LEU A 30 0.40 -7.81 5.13
N ILE A 31 1.64 -7.74 4.67
CA ILE A 31 2.49 -8.89 4.37
C ILE A 31 3.48 -9.04 5.52
N THR A 32 3.51 -10.21 6.15
CA THR A 32 4.57 -10.60 7.08
C THR A 32 5.46 -11.65 6.44
N PHE A 33 6.73 -11.32 6.25
CA PHE A 33 7.74 -12.20 5.68
C PHE A 33 8.24 -13.21 6.72
N SER A 34 8.90 -14.28 6.26
CA SER A 34 9.51 -15.31 7.12
C SER A 34 10.53 -14.73 8.12
N THR A 35 11.16 -13.61 7.75
CA THR A 35 12.10 -12.86 8.61
C THR A 35 11.44 -12.06 9.73
N GLY A 36 10.10 -12.05 9.81
CA GLY A 36 9.33 -11.22 10.74
C GLY A 36 9.12 -9.78 10.27
N ARG A 37 9.83 -9.35 9.21
CA ARG A 37 9.63 -8.03 8.60
C ARG A 37 8.28 -7.92 7.93
N ILE A 38 7.83 -6.68 7.77
CA ILE A 38 6.56 -6.36 7.13
C ILE A 38 6.69 -5.46 5.91
N ALA A 39 5.75 -5.61 4.99
CA ALA A 39 5.39 -4.66 3.96
C ALA A 39 3.87 -4.47 3.97
N ILE A 40 3.42 -3.30 3.55
CA ILE A 40 2.00 -2.95 3.47
C ILE A 40 1.67 -2.67 2.00
N LEU A 41 0.52 -3.16 1.55
CA LEU A 41 -0.05 -2.82 0.25
C LEU A 41 -1.27 -1.94 0.44
N ASP A 42 -1.23 -0.76 -0.16
CA ASP A 42 -2.17 0.35 0.02
C ASP A 42 -2.34 0.87 1.46
N ALA A 43 -2.72 2.13 1.56
CA ALA A 43 -2.92 2.86 2.81
C ALA A 43 -4.36 3.38 2.92
N GLY A 44 -5.35 2.54 2.54
CA GLY A 44 -6.76 2.78 2.81
C GLY A 44 -7.08 2.80 4.31
N THR A 45 -8.35 2.95 4.68
CA THR A 45 -8.75 3.13 6.10
C THR A 45 -8.36 1.96 7.00
N GLY A 46 -8.11 0.78 6.44
CA GLY A 46 -7.59 -0.38 7.19
C GLY A 46 -6.26 -0.11 7.87
N ILE A 47 -5.42 0.79 7.34
CA ILE A 47 -4.09 1.07 7.87
C ILE A 47 -4.12 1.65 9.29
N ARG A 48 -5.23 2.30 9.67
CA ARG A 48 -5.42 2.83 11.05
C ARG A 48 -5.36 1.68 12.07
N ARG A 49 -6.17 0.64 11.85
CA ARG A 49 -6.20 -0.53 12.73
C ARG A 49 -4.90 -1.33 12.64
N LEU A 50 -4.31 -1.43 11.45
CA LEU A 50 -2.99 -2.05 11.26
C LEU A 50 -1.95 -1.38 12.17
N GLY A 51 -1.90 -0.05 12.18
CA GLY A 51 -0.98 0.69 13.05
C GLY A 51 -1.22 0.45 14.54
N ASP A 52 -2.50 0.42 14.96
CA ASP A 52 -2.89 0.09 16.34
C ASP A 52 -2.38 -1.31 16.75
N ASP A 53 -2.61 -2.32 15.91
CA ASP A 53 -2.24 -3.70 16.20
C ASP A 53 -0.71 -3.90 16.21
N LEU A 54 0.04 -3.21 15.34
CA LEU A 54 1.51 -3.24 15.36
C LEU A 54 2.10 -2.62 16.63
N LEU A 55 1.52 -1.52 17.12
CA LEU A 55 1.95 -0.89 18.39
C LEU A 55 1.61 -1.79 19.58
N ALA A 56 0.41 -2.36 19.62
CA ALA A 56 0.00 -3.28 20.68
C ALA A 56 0.89 -4.53 20.74
N ALA A 57 1.33 -5.03 19.59
CA ALA A 57 2.28 -6.13 19.49
C ALA A 57 3.74 -5.74 19.76
N SER A 58 4.03 -4.46 20.05
CA SER A 58 5.39 -3.92 20.18
C SER A 58 6.28 -4.30 18.99
N HIS A 59 5.74 -4.21 17.77
CA HIS A 59 6.46 -4.60 16.56
C HIS A 59 7.63 -3.66 16.27
N GLU A 60 8.84 -4.18 16.42
CA GLU A 60 10.09 -3.42 16.25
C GLU A 60 10.67 -3.59 14.83
N GLN A 61 10.25 -2.70 13.93
CA GLN A 61 10.89 -2.49 12.63
C GLN A 61 11.14 -1.00 12.48
N TYR A 62 12.31 -0.56 12.94
CA TYR A 62 12.72 0.85 12.96
C TYR A 62 13.55 1.26 11.74
N ASP A 63 14.04 0.30 10.97
CA ASP A 63 14.61 0.56 9.66
C ASP A 63 13.48 0.77 8.62
N ASN A 64 13.74 0.51 7.35
CA ASN A 64 12.77 0.82 6.30
C ASN A 64 11.54 -0.10 6.35
N MET A 65 10.35 0.50 6.51
CA MET A 65 9.04 -0.09 6.29
C MET A 65 8.50 0.38 4.94
N ILE A 66 8.06 -0.54 4.09
CA ILE A 66 7.54 -0.19 2.75
C ILE A 66 6.02 -0.25 2.76
N ILE A 67 5.40 0.80 2.25
CA ILE A 67 3.99 0.87 1.85
C ILE A 67 3.98 0.96 0.32
N GLY A 68 3.67 -0.15 -0.35
CA GLY A 68 3.49 -0.20 -1.80
C GLY A 68 2.06 0.15 -2.18
N LEU A 69 1.86 1.26 -2.88
CA LEU A 69 0.55 1.68 -3.34
C LEU A 69 0.29 1.10 -4.73
N SER A 70 -0.90 0.59 -4.97
CA SER A 70 -1.34 0.18 -6.31
C SER A 70 -1.59 1.41 -7.18
N HIS A 71 -2.27 2.41 -6.62
CA HIS A 71 -2.54 3.71 -7.22
C HIS A 71 -2.93 4.70 -6.12
N THR A 72 -3.28 5.92 -6.49
CA THR A 72 -3.50 7.03 -5.55
C THR A 72 -4.95 7.53 -5.53
N HIS A 73 -5.92 6.69 -5.88
CA HIS A 73 -7.31 7.03 -5.56
C HIS A 73 -7.51 7.10 -4.05
N TRP A 74 -8.49 7.92 -3.67
CA TRP A 74 -8.71 8.33 -2.28
C TRP A 74 -8.78 7.13 -1.33
N ASP A 75 -9.53 6.08 -1.69
CA ASP A 75 -9.73 4.90 -0.87
C ASP A 75 -8.48 4.03 -0.66
N HIS A 76 -7.43 4.22 -1.47
CA HIS A 76 -6.14 3.56 -1.33
C HIS A 76 -5.12 4.36 -0.51
N ILE A 77 -5.39 5.64 -0.20
CA ILE A 77 -4.45 6.50 0.54
C ILE A 77 -5.06 7.21 1.76
N GLN A 78 -6.39 7.27 1.88
CA GLN A 78 -7.09 8.07 2.90
C GLN A 78 -6.78 7.69 4.36
N GLY A 79 -6.28 6.48 4.59
CA GLY A 79 -5.94 6.04 5.94
C GLY A 79 -4.58 6.51 6.41
N PHE A 80 -3.68 6.92 5.50
CA PHE A 80 -2.30 7.27 5.84
C PHE A 80 -2.17 8.36 6.93
N PRO A 81 -2.95 9.47 6.90
CA PRO A 81 -2.89 10.47 7.96
C PRO A 81 -3.21 9.93 9.37
N PHE A 82 -3.88 8.76 9.46
CA PHE A 82 -4.23 8.09 10.70
C PHE A 82 -3.31 6.90 11.05
N PHE A 83 -2.25 6.66 10.26
CA PHE A 83 -1.30 5.59 10.53
C PHE A 83 -0.36 5.97 11.67
N LYS A 84 -0.63 5.46 12.88
CA LYS A 84 0.08 5.88 14.10
C LYS A 84 1.61 5.71 14.05
N LEU A 85 2.13 4.74 13.30
CA LEU A 85 3.58 4.56 13.16
C LEU A 85 4.23 5.72 12.39
N ALA A 86 3.49 6.49 11.59
CA ALA A 86 4.00 7.70 10.94
C ALA A 86 4.29 8.84 11.92
N ASN A 87 3.86 8.74 13.18
CA ASN A 87 4.17 9.71 14.24
C ASN A 87 5.36 9.28 15.13
N ASP A 88 5.96 8.12 14.89
CA ASP A 88 7.12 7.64 15.66
C ASP A 88 8.43 8.06 14.96
N PRO A 89 9.22 8.98 15.54
CA PRO A 89 10.45 9.51 14.91
C PRO A 89 11.57 8.47 14.77
N ARG A 90 11.43 7.30 15.38
CA ARG A 90 12.36 6.18 15.21
C ARG A 90 12.09 5.39 13.94
N ARG A 91 10.95 5.63 13.25
CA ARG A 91 10.54 4.87 12.07
C ARG A 91 11.04 5.53 10.79
N HIS A 92 11.37 4.69 9.81
CA HIS A 92 11.56 5.09 8.43
C HIS A 92 10.52 4.41 7.54
N ILE A 93 9.72 5.20 6.83
CA ILE A 93 8.62 4.70 5.99
C ILE A 93 8.87 5.10 4.54
N THR A 94 8.98 4.13 3.66
CA THR A 94 8.98 4.34 2.22
C THR A 94 7.58 4.17 1.65
N LEU A 95 7.03 5.23 1.06
CA LEU A 95 5.83 5.18 0.23
C LEU A 95 6.28 4.92 -1.21
N ALA A 96 5.89 3.77 -1.77
CA ALA A 96 6.38 3.30 -3.04
C ALA A 96 5.25 3.09 -4.05
N ILE A 97 5.50 3.45 -5.30
CA ILE A 97 4.76 2.91 -6.45
C ILE A 97 5.79 2.51 -7.49
N SER A 98 5.76 1.25 -7.92
CA SER A 98 6.70 0.72 -8.91
C SER A 98 5.98 0.26 -10.16
N GLY A 99 6.64 0.35 -11.30
CA GLY A 99 6.14 -0.09 -12.59
C GLY A 99 6.41 0.94 -13.69
N LYS A 100 6.60 0.46 -14.92
CA LYS A 100 6.91 1.32 -16.05
C LYS A 100 5.72 2.13 -16.56
N GLY A 101 6.01 3.27 -17.18
CA GLY A 101 5.01 4.09 -17.88
C GLY A 101 4.04 4.81 -16.94
N ARG A 102 4.56 5.33 -15.82
CA ARG A 102 3.78 6.12 -14.85
C ARG A 102 3.25 7.41 -15.43
N ILE A 103 1.98 7.66 -15.11
CA ILE A 103 1.24 8.88 -15.45
C ILE A 103 1.01 9.72 -14.18
N THR A 104 1.17 9.11 -13.00
CA THR A 104 0.84 9.73 -11.71
C THR A 104 1.72 10.95 -11.45
N LYS A 105 1.13 11.99 -10.82
CA LYS A 105 1.90 13.08 -10.21
C LYS A 105 2.90 12.53 -9.19
N ASP A 106 3.88 13.37 -8.84
CA ASP A 106 4.80 13.13 -7.74
C ASP A 106 4.05 12.72 -6.44
N LEU A 107 4.47 11.63 -5.80
CA LEU A 107 3.80 11.06 -4.63
C LEU A 107 3.87 12.00 -3.46
N GLU A 108 5.03 12.64 -3.23
CA GLU A 108 5.20 13.60 -2.14
C GLU A 108 4.15 14.71 -2.24
N SER A 109 3.98 15.27 -3.44
CA SER A 109 2.95 16.28 -3.74
C SER A 109 1.52 15.78 -3.48
N ILE A 110 1.21 14.51 -3.79
CA ILE A 110 -0.11 13.92 -3.54
C ILE A 110 -0.38 13.82 -2.04
N PHE A 111 0.58 13.29 -1.27
CA PHE A 111 0.44 13.16 0.18
C PHE A 111 0.46 14.52 0.88
N ALA A 112 1.26 15.47 0.41
CA ALA A 112 1.26 16.85 0.90
C ALA A 112 -0.09 17.53 0.64
N THR A 113 -0.69 17.31 -0.54
CA THR A 113 -2.04 17.79 -0.85
C THR A 113 -3.06 17.16 0.07
N GLN A 114 -3.02 15.84 0.30
CA GLN A 114 -3.94 15.15 1.20
C GLN A 114 -3.87 15.69 2.63
N MET A 115 -2.68 16.07 3.09
CA MET A 115 -2.42 16.53 4.45
C MET A 115 -2.35 18.05 4.57
N GLN A 116 -2.83 18.80 3.58
CA GLN A 116 -2.94 20.25 3.69
C GLN A 116 -4.00 20.64 4.73
N ASP A 117 -3.84 21.80 5.36
CA ASP A 117 -4.67 22.26 6.49
C ASP A 117 -6.18 22.24 6.23
N ASP A 118 -6.61 22.42 4.96
CA ASP A 118 -8.02 22.33 4.55
C ASP A 118 -8.61 20.92 4.70
N TYR A 119 -7.80 19.87 4.60
CA TYR A 119 -8.24 18.46 4.65
C TYR A 119 -7.79 17.75 5.92
N PHE A 120 -6.67 18.14 6.51
CA PHE A 120 -6.12 17.50 7.69
C PHE A 120 -5.29 18.48 8.55
N PRO A 121 -5.42 18.47 9.89
CA PRO A 121 -4.80 19.48 10.76
C PRO A 121 -3.28 19.29 10.96
N VAL A 122 -2.66 18.29 10.35
CA VAL A 122 -1.23 18.00 10.48
C VAL A 122 -0.63 17.88 9.09
N SER A 123 0.27 18.80 8.75
CA SER A 123 0.98 18.76 7.46
C SER A 123 1.94 17.57 7.35
N LEU A 124 2.27 17.21 6.12
CA LEU A 124 3.26 16.17 5.81
C LEU A 124 4.66 16.49 6.36
N ASP A 125 4.99 17.77 6.59
CA ASP A 125 6.29 18.16 7.18
C ASP A 125 6.33 17.94 8.70
N ASN A 126 5.17 17.77 9.34
CA ASN A 126 5.01 17.67 10.78
C ASN A 126 4.79 16.22 11.28
N ILE A 127 4.82 15.22 10.40
CA ILE A 127 4.81 13.81 10.80
C ILE A 127 6.15 13.42 11.42
N GLY A 128 6.08 12.58 12.46
CA GLY A 128 7.26 12.20 13.23
C GLY A 128 8.25 11.32 12.47
N ALA A 129 7.74 10.35 11.69
CA ALA A 129 8.57 9.37 11.00
C ALA A 129 9.31 9.97 9.81
N LYS A 130 10.50 9.44 9.51
CA LYS A 130 11.23 9.82 8.30
C LYS A 130 10.57 9.18 7.07
N LEU A 131 10.01 9.98 6.18
CA LEU A 131 9.44 9.50 4.94
C LEU A 131 10.45 9.40 3.79
N THR A 132 10.17 8.52 2.85
CA THR A 132 10.81 8.48 1.53
C THR A 132 9.77 8.14 0.49
N PHE A 133 9.71 8.95 -0.56
CA PHE A 133 8.82 8.72 -1.70
C PHE A 133 9.62 8.04 -2.81
N TRP A 134 9.34 6.75 -3.04
CA TRP A 134 10.11 5.94 -3.97
C TRP A 134 9.28 5.59 -5.21
N GLN A 135 9.71 6.10 -6.36
CA GLN A 135 8.94 6.04 -7.60
C GLN A 135 9.77 5.49 -8.77
N PRO A 136 10.36 4.30 -8.64
CA PRO A 136 11.28 3.79 -9.64
C PRO A 136 10.53 3.38 -10.93
N ASP A 137 11.13 3.70 -12.08
CA ASP A 137 10.66 3.25 -13.40
C ASP A 137 11.19 1.83 -13.71
N ILE A 138 10.88 0.89 -12.82
CA ILE A 138 11.34 -0.51 -12.89
C ILE A 138 10.15 -1.47 -12.86
N THR A 139 10.28 -2.61 -13.53
CA THR A 139 9.29 -3.70 -13.52
C THR A 139 9.64 -4.81 -12.54
N GLU A 140 10.88 -4.85 -12.05
CA GLU A 140 11.34 -5.90 -11.15
C GLU A 140 12.33 -5.34 -10.14
N TYR A 141 12.23 -5.80 -8.90
CA TYR A 141 13.13 -5.49 -7.81
C TYR A 141 13.44 -6.75 -7.00
N ASN A 142 14.73 -7.02 -6.83
CA ASN A 142 15.23 -8.12 -6.01
C ASN A 142 15.79 -7.57 -4.71
N HIS A 143 15.03 -7.73 -3.62
CA HIS A 143 15.49 -7.32 -2.30
C HIS A 143 16.59 -8.28 -1.81
N PRO A 144 17.68 -7.79 -1.19
CA PRO A 144 18.79 -8.63 -0.69
C PRO A 144 18.42 -9.74 0.31
N ARG A 145 17.18 -9.75 0.80
CA ARG A 145 16.64 -10.76 1.73
C ARG A 145 15.80 -11.84 1.04
N GLY A 146 15.99 -12.04 -0.27
CA GLY A 146 15.30 -13.10 -1.02
C GLY A 146 13.82 -12.82 -1.29
N ILE A 147 13.45 -11.53 -1.39
CA ILE A 147 12.10 -11.11 -1.80
C ILE A 147 12.20 -10.57 -3.21
N ASN A 148 11.48 -11.18 -4.15
CA ASN A 148 11.36 -10.70 -5.52
C ASN A 148 10.01 -10.00 -5.68
N ILE A 149 10.03 -8.81 -6.28
CA ILE A 149 8.84 -8.02 -6.56
C ILE A 149 8.82 -7.72 -8.05
N VAL A 150 7.79 -8.21 -8.75
CA VAL A 150 7.50 -7.81 -10.13
C VAL A 150 6.30 -6.86 -10.10
N ALA A 151 6.42 -5.73 -10.76
CA ALA A 151 5.39 -4.71 -10.87
C ALA A 151 4.93 -4.58 -12.32
N SER A 152 3.61 -4.52 -12.53
CA SER A 152 3.00 -4.41 -13.85
C SER A 152 1.88 -3.38 -13.85
N LYS A 153 1.92 -2.47 -14.83
CA LYS A 153 0.83 -1.51 -15.06
C LYS A 153 -0.35 -2.24 -15.69
N HIS A 154 -1.56 -1.94 -15.21
CA HIS A 154 -2.80 -2.47 -15.77
C HIS A 154 -3.85 -1.37 -15.94
N ASN A 155 -4.95 -1.72 -16.60
CA ASN A 155 -6.00 -0.77 -16.93
C ASN A 155 -6.84 -0.37 -15.70
N HIS A 156 -6.89 0.93 -15.44
CA HIS A 156 -7.73 1.60 -14.44
C HIS A 156 -7.73 3.11 -14.72
N PRO A 157 -8.80 3.88 -14.47
CA PRO A 157 -8.74 5.33 -14.53
C PRO A 157 -7.60 5.89 -13.66
N GLY A 158 -6.79 6.80 -14.21
CA GLY A 158 -5.59 7.32 -13.56
C GLY A 158 -4.36 6.38 -13.57
N GLY A 159 -4.56 5.11 -13.96
CA GLY A 159 -3.54 4.05 -14.01
C GLY A 159 -3.31 3.38 -12.67
N ALA A 160 -3.09 2.06 -12.70
CA ALA A 160 -2.81 1.26 -11.51
C ALA A 160 -1.68 0.24 -11.75
N TYR A 161 -1.09 -0.21 -10.64
CA TYR A 161 0.06 -1.11 -10.60
C TYR A 161 -0.25 -2.33 -9.76
N GLY A 162 -0.04 -3.50 -10.36
CA GLY A 162 -0.13 -4.78 -9.68
C GLY A 162 1.26 -5.25 -9.26
N TYR A 163 1.32 -5.96 -8.14
CA TYR A 163 2.55 -6.49 -7.57
C TYR A 163 2.48 -8.00 -7.42
N ARG A 164 3.46 -8.70 -8.01
CA ARG A 164 3.74 -10.12 -7.75
C ARG A 164 4.94 -10.19 -6.82
N ILE A 165 4.71 -10.67 -5.60
CA ILE A 165 5.70 -10.72 -4.52
C ILE A 165 5.99 -12.18 -4.21
N THR A 166 7.26 -12.56 -4.32
CA THR A 166 7.72 -13.94 -4.10
C THR A 166 8.74 -14.01 -2.96
N GLU A 167 8.52 -14.93 -2.03
CA GLU A 167 9.45 -15.30 -0.96
C GLU A 167 9.59 -16.84 -0.96
N GLY A 168 10.75 -17.34 -1.39
CA GLY A 168 10.96 -18.78 -1.56
C GLY A 168 9.99 -19.38 -2.58
N ASN A 169 9.19 -20.37 -2.15
CA ASN A 169 8.17 -21.02 -2.99
C ASN A 169 6.76 -20.41 -2.85
N LYS A 170 6.62 -19.29 -2.13
CA LYS A 170 5.33 -18.62 -1.92
C LYS A 170 5.25 -17.36 -2.77
N THR A 171 4.14 -17.19 -3.47
CA THR A 171 3.86 -16.01 -4.29
C THR A 171 2.51 -15.40 -3.89
N LEU A 172 2.48 -14.08 -3.78
CA LEU A 172 1.28 -13.26 -3.67
C LEU A 172 1.19 -12.39 -4.91
N VAL A 173 0.00 -12.30 -5.50
CA VAL A 173 -0.31 -11.30 -6.52
C VAL A 173 -1.37 -10.37 -5.96
N TYR A 174 -1.05 -9.09 -5.90
CA TYR A 174 -1.95 -8.02 -5.52
C TYR A 174 -2.18 -7.14 -6.74
N CYS A 175 -3.37 -7.21 -7.33
CA CYS A 175 -3.71 -6.51 -8.57
C CYS A 175 -5.09 -5.89 -8.42
N THR A 176 -5.11 -4.63 -8.01
CA THR A 176 -6.31 -3.83 -7.81
C THR A 176 -5.95 -2.38 -8.12
N ASP A 177 -6.84 -1.56 -8.66
CA ASP A 177 -8.14 -1.91 -9.22
C ASP A 177 -7.99 -2.18 -10.72
N VAL A 178 -8.80 -3.08 -11.28
CA VAL A 178 -8.68 -3.50 -12.67
C VAL A 178 -10.00 -3.29 -13.39
N GLU A 179 -9.96 -2.55 -14.49
CA GLU A 179 -11.07 -2.46 -15.44
C GLU A 179 -10.79 -3.37 -16.64
N HIS A 180 -11.63 -4.39 -16.83
CA HIS A 180 -11.59 -5.23 -18.01
C HIS A 180 -12.34 -4.54 -19.15
N MET A 181 -11.64 -4.26 -20.25
CA MET A 181 -12.24 -3.72 -21.49
C MET A 181 -12.86 -4.88 -22.29
N ASP A 182 -12.52 -5.01 -23.57
CA ASP A 182 -12.93 -6.15 -24.41
C ASP A 182 -12.07 -7.40 -24.11
N GLY A 183 -12.14 -7.90 -22.87
CA GLY A 183 -11.48 -9.12 -22.42
C GLY A 183 -10.62 -8.96 -21.17
N ILE A 184 -10.04 -10.07 -20.71
CA ILE A 184 -9.13 -10.10 -19.56
C ILE A 184 -7.83 -9.41 -19.95
N ASP A 185 -7.36 -8.47 -19.13
CA ASP A 185 -6.12 -7.75 -19.36
C ASP A 185 -4.93 -8.74 -19.40
N PRO A 186 -4.19 -8.85 -20.52
CA PRO A 186 -3.09 -9.80 -20.65
C PRO A 186 -1.93 -9.50 -19.68
N ASN A 187 -1.75 -8.24 -19.25
CA ASN A 187 -0.73 -7.89 -18.26
C ASN A 187 -1.09 -8.43 -16.87
N VAL A 188 -2.38 -8.49 -16.54
CA VAL A 188 -2.88 -9.10 -15.29
C VAL A 188 -2.66 -10.62 -15.34
N VAL A 189 -2.97 -11.26 -16.47
CA VAL A 189 -2.72 -12.70 -16.65
C VAL A 189 -1.21 -13.00 -16.55
N ALA A 190 -0.36 -12.21 -17.21
CA ALA A 190 1.09 -12.38 -17.14
C ALA A 190 1.62 -12.21 -15.71
N LEU A 191 1.12 -11.22 -14.96
CA LEU A 191 1.48 -11.00 -13.56
C LEU A 191 1.06 -12.15 -12.64
N SER A 192 -0.02 -12.86 -12.98
CA SER A 192 -0.57 -13.97 -12.18
C SER A 192 0.17 -15.30 -12.33
N ARG A 193 1.02 -15.44 -13.34
CA ARG A 193 1.85 -16.64 -13.60
C ARG A 193 3.12 -16.60 -12.77
#